data_AF-A0A0E0DCF4-F1
#
_entry.id   AF-A0A0E0DCF4-F1
#
_cell.length_a   1.000
_cell.length_b   1.000
_cell.length_c   1.000
_cell.angle_alpha   90.00
_cell.angle_beta   90.00
_cell.angle_gamma   90.00
#
_symmetry.space_group_name_H-M   'P 1'
#
loop_
_entity.id
_entity.type
_entity.pdbx_description
1 polymer ?
#
loop_
_entity_poly.entity_id
_entity_poly.type
_entity_poly.pdbx_seq_one_letter_code
_entity_poly.pdbx_strand_id
1 'polypeptide(L)'
;MDNIFFGVYNARNGYESATVLQGIRIDLAINGYESAFLSEFAPICIYLVISPLVSLIPLGVPFPFASNSSTYPEKLSAYECGFDPSGDARSRFDIRFYPYLLTRLICLDLGP
;
A
#
# COMPACT_ATOMS: atom_id res chain seq x y z
N MET A 1 44.88 -50.95 -0.98
CA MET A 1 44.39 -49.72 -1.65
C MET A 1 43.39 -48.98 -0.74
N ASP A 2 43.69 -48.85 0.56
CA ASP A 2 42.59 -48.87 1.55
C ASP A 2 42.50 -47.60 2.43
N ASN A 3 43.49 -46.71 2.38
CA ASN A 3 43.50 -45.48 3.19
C ASN A 3 43.02 -44.22 2.44
N ILE A 4 43.20 -44.17 1.12
CA ILE A 4 42.79 -43.02 0.30
C ILE A 4 41.27 -43.02 0.10
N PHE A 5 40.66 -44.19 -0.12
CA PHE A 5 39.21 -44.32 -0.27
C PHE A 5 38.47 -43.96 1.03
N PHE A 6 38.99 -44.40 2.18
CA PHE A 6 38.45 -44.03 3.48
C PHE A 6 38.58 -42.52 3.76
N GLY A 7 39.71 -41.90 3.40
CA GLY A 7 39.91 -40.46 3.51
C GLY A 7 38.96 -39.63 2.64
N VAL A 8 38.73 -40.05 1.40
CA VAL A 8 37.78 -39.38 0.48
C VAL A 8 36.34 -39.60 0.93
N TYR A 9 35.99 -40.78 1.45
CA TYR A 9 34.65 -41.06 1.98
C TYR A 9 34.34 -40.21 3.22
N ASN A 10 35.30 -40.07 4.14
CA ASN A 10 35.14 -39.25 5.34
C ASN A 10 35.09 -37.74 5.01
N ALA A 11 35.92 -37.28 4.07
CA ALA A 11 35.86 -35.92 3.54
C ALA A 11 34.53 -35.66 2.80
N ARG A 12 33.99 -36.66 2.08
CA ARG A 12 32.66 -36.61 1.46
C ARG A 12 31.56 -36.34 2.47
N ASN A 13 31.44 -37.22 3.45
CA ASN A 13 30.41 -37.10 4.47
C ASN A 13 30.59 -35.81 5.30
N GLY A 14 31.83 -35.35 5.51
CA GLY A 14 32.12 -34.08 6.17
C GLY A 14 31.63 -32.86 5.40
N TYR A 15 31.85 -32.79 4.08
CA TYR A 15 31.33 -31.69 3.28
C TYR A 15 29.81 -31.75 3.12
N GLU A 16 29.21 -32.95 3.00
CA GLU A 16 27.75 -33.08 2.92
C GLU A 16 27.09 -32.67 4.23
N SER A 17 27.72 -32.97 5.37
CA SER A 17 27.24 -32.50 6.67
C SER A 17 27.36 -30.99 6.81
N ALA A 18 28.46 -30.38 6.35
CA ALA A 18 28.64 -28.93 6.39
C ALA A 18 27.66 -28.19 5.46
N THR A 19 27.40 -28.71 4.26
CA THR A 19 26.41 -28.10 3.34
C THR A 19 24.98 -28.30 3.82
N VAL A 20 24.65 -29.43 4.45
CA VAL A 20 23.35 -29.66 5.10
C VAL A 20 23.16 -28.71 6.29
N LEU A 21 24.17 -28.56 7.15
CA LEU A 21 24.10 -27.62 8.27
C LEU A 21 24.02 -26.16 7.81
N GLN A 22 24.71 -25.80 6.73
CA GLN A 22 24.60 -24.49 6.10
C GLN A 22 23.19 -24.28 5.50
N GLY A 23 22.63 -25.30 4.84
CA GLY A 23 21.25 -25.30 4.35
C GLY A 23 20.23 -25.09 5.46
N ILE A 24 20.32 -25.85 6.56
CA ILE A 24 19.44 -25.70 7.73
C ILE A 24 19.56 -24.30 8.35
N ARG A 25 20.76 -23.71 8.40
CA ARG A 25 20.97 -22.34 8.90
C ARG A 25 20.32 -21.30 8.00
N ILE A 26 20.41 -21.47 6.68
CA ILE A 26 19.80 -20.60 5.69
C ILE A 26 18.28 -20.71 5.77
N ASP A 27 17.73 -21.93 5.84
CA ASP A 27 16.28 -22.15 5.98
C ASP A 27 15.74 -21.52 7.28
N LEU A 28 16.45 -21.68 8.40
CA LEU A 28 16.04 -21.06 9.67
C LEU A 28 16.11 -19.53 9.61
N ALA A 29 17.12 -18.97 8.93
CA ALA A 29 17.26 -17.53 8.73
C ALA A 29 16.18 -16.96 7.79
N ILE A 30 15.83 -17.67 6.72
CA ILE A 30 14.76 -17.28 5.79
C ILE A 30 13.41 -17.34 6.51
N ASN A 31 13.09 -18.43 7.21
CA ASN A 31 11.84 -18.54 7.97
C ASN A 31 11.76 -17.49 9.10
N GLY A 32 12.89 -17.15 9.74
CA GLY A 32 12.97 -16.07 10.72
C GLY A 32 12.75 -14.67 10.11
N TYR A 33 13.29 -14.43 8.92
CA TYR A 33 13.08 -13.17 8.19
C TYR A 33 11.64 -13.02 7.70
N GLU A 34 11.06 -14.08 7.11
CA GLU A 34 9.67 -14.08 6.63
C GLU A 34 8.69 -13.79 7.78
N SER A 35 8.89 -14.38 8.95
CA SER A 35 8.03 -14.13 10.12
C SER A 35 8.19 -12.72 10.69
N ALA A 36 9.40 -12.16 10.72
CA ALA A 36 9.66 -10.79 11.13
C ALA A 36 9.04 -9.77 10.14
N PHE A 37 9.19 -10.02 8.84
CA PHE A 37 8.60 -9.21 7.78
C PHE A 37 7.07 -9.23 7.86
N LEU A 38 6.46 -10.42 7.94
CA LEU A 38 5.00 -10.53 8.05
C LEU A 38 4.47 -9.86 9.33
N SER A 39 5.20 -9.90 10.44
CA SER A 39 4.84 -9.19 11.68
C SER A 39 4.79 -7.67 11.50
N GLU A 40 5.70 -7.09 10.72
CA GLU A 40 5.78 -5.65 10.51
C GLU A 40 4.74 -5.15 9.50
N PHE A 41 4.48 -5.94 8.44
CA PHE A 41 3.54 -5.57 7.37
C PHE A 41 2.08 -5.98 7.63
N ALA A 42 1.83 -7.00 8.47
CA ALA A 42 0.48 -7.41 8.86
C ALA A 42 -0.40 -6.25 9.40
N PRO A 43 0.05 -5.42 10.37
CA PRO A 43 -0.79 -4.33 10.88
C PRO A 43 -1.12 -3.28 9.81
N ILE A 44 -0.20 -3.03 8.87
CA ILE A 44 -0.41 -2.09 7.76
C ILE A 44 -1.50 -2.61 6.82
N CYS A 45 -1.42 -3.88 6.42
CA CYS A 45 -2.43 -4.52 5.58
C CYS A 45 -3.81 -4.53 6.24
N ILE A 46 -3.87 -4.83 7.54
CA ILE A 46 -5.12 -4.83 8.31
C ILE A 46 -5.73 -3.42 8.34
N TYR A 47 -4.92 -2.39 8.59
CA TYR A 47 -5.39 -1.01 8.58
C TYR A 47 -5.92 -0.58 7.22
N LEU A 48 -5.26 -0.97 6.12
CA LEU A 48 -5.71 -0.69 4.76
C LEU A 48 -7.06 -1.31 4.41
N VAL A 49 -7.45 -2.42 5.06
CA VAL A 49 -8.77 -3.03 4.89
C VAL A 49 -9.80 -2.36 5.81
N ILE A 50 -9.46 -2.10 7.07
CA ILE A 50 -10.39 -1.53 8.05
C ILE A 50 -10.73 -0.06 7.73
N SER A 51 -9.76 0.76 7.31
CA SER A 51 -9.96 2.18 7.01
C SER A 51 -11.08 2.44 5.98
N PRO A 52 -11.08 1.84 4.78
CA PRO A 52 -12.16 2.04 3.82
C PRO A 52 -13.48 1.45 4.30
N LEU A 53 -13.47 0.33 5.03
CA LEU A 53 -14.70 -0.24 5.61
C LEU A 53 -15.37 0.77 6.56
N VAL A 54 -14.59 1.39 7.45
CA VAL A 54 -15.10 2.40 8.38
C VAL A 54 -15.53 3.68 7.63
N SER A 55 -14.81 4.09 6.59
CA SER A 55 -15.17 5.24 5.76
C SER A 55 -16.44 5.04 4.93
N LEU A 56 -16.75 3.80 4.52
CA LEU A 56 -17.93 3.49 3.71
C LEU A 56 -19.21 3.47 4.54
N ILE A 57 -19.14 3.22 5.85
CA ILE A 57 -20.30 3.23 6.74
C ILE A 57 -21.04 4.57 6.70
N PRO A 58 -20.43 5.75 6.99
CA PRO A 58 -21.14 7.03 6.95
C PRO A 58 -21.54 7.45 5.53
N LEU A 59 -20.95 6.88 4.47
CA LEU A 59 -21.38 7.11 3.09
C LEU A 59 -22.60 6.26 2.71
N GLY A 60 -22.67 5.02 3.19
CA GLY A 60 -23.74 4.07 2.86
C GLY A 60 -24.95 4.15 3.77
N VAL A 61 -24.76 4.41 5.07
CA VAL A 61 -25.86 4.50 6.06
C VAL A 61 -26.91 5.53 5.68
N PRO A 62 -26.58 6.75 5.20
CA PRO A 62 -27.60 7.73 4.83
C PRO A 62 -28.40 7.36 3.59
N PHE A 63 -27.89 6.47 2.73
CA PHE A 63 -28.52 6.14 1.44
C PHE A 63 -29.91 5.49 1.58
N PRO A 64 -30.15 4.49 2.44
CA PRO A 64 -31.50 3.94 2.67
C PRO A 64 -32.42 4.88 3.48
N PHE A 65 -31.87 5.81 4.26
CA PHE A 65 -32.66 6.80 5.02
C PHE A 65 -32.91 8.10 4.24
N ALA A 66 -32.24 8.29 3.10
CA ALA A 66 -32.45 9.43 2.24
C ALA A 66 -33.84 9.34 1.59
N SER A 67 -34.76 10.19 2.05
CA SER A 67 -36.01 10.47 1.37
C SER A 67 -35.70 10.90 -0.07
N ASN A 68 -36.42 10.31 -1.04
CA ASN A 68 -36.27 10.52 -2.48
C ASN A 68 -35.86 11.97 -2.84
N SER A 69 -34.58 12.16 -3.18
CA SER A 69 -34.03 13.46 -3.60
C SER A 69 -34.57 13.93 -4.95
N SER A 70 -35.20 13.03 -5.72
CA SER A 70 -35.82 13.30 -7.02
C SER A 70 -37.11 14.13 -6.94
N THR A 71 -37.66 14.39 -5.75
CA THR A 71 -38.94 15.11 -5.62
C THR A 71 -38.82 16.61 -5.93
N TYR A 72 -37.61 17.16 -5.96
CA TYR A 72 -37.33 18.59 -6.09
C TYR A 72 -36.17 18.86 -7.06
N PRO A 73 -36.44 19.01 -8.38
CA PRO A 73 -35.40 19.18 -9.40
C PRO A 73 -34.61 20.48 -9.24
N GLU A 74 -35.15 21.48 -8.53
CA GLU A 74 -34.48 22.73 -8.19
C GLU A 74 -33.33 22.56 -7.19
N LYS A 75 -33.26 21.41 -6.49
CA LYS A 75 -32.12 21.07 -5.62
C LYS A 75 -30.96 20.41 -6.38
N LEU A 76 -31.18 20.06 -7.64
CA LEU A 76 -30.19 19.43 -8.52
C LEU A 76 -29.48 20.45 -9.43
N SER A 77 -29.91 21.72 -9.44
CA SER A 77 -29.23 22.79 -10.16
C SER A 77 -27.99 23.28 -9.40
N ALA A 78 -27.03 23.82 -10.14
CA ALA A 78 -25.81 24.39 -9.54
C ALA A 78 -26.16 25.58 -8.63
N TYR A 79 -25.52 25.66 -7.48
CA TYR A 79 -25.72 26.77 -6.53
C TYR A 79 -25.01 28.03 -7.02
N GLU A 80 -25.77 29.01 -7.54
CA GLU A 80 -25.30 30.36 -7.85
C GLU A 80 -26.25 31.44 -7.29
N CYS A 81 -26.48 31.44 -5.97
CA CYS A 81 -27.22 32.51 -5.27
C CYS A 81 -28.57 32.90 -5.92
N GLY A 82 -29.28 31.96 -6.58
CA GLY A 82 -30.57 32.20 -7.24
C GLY A 82 -30.49 32.61 -8.72
N PHE A 83 -29.32 32.61 -9.34
CA PHE A 83 -29.12 32.83 -10.77
C PHE A 83 -28.88 31.51 -11.52
N ASP A 84 -29.22 31.49 -12.81
CA ASP A 84 -28.79 30.42 -13.71
C ASP A 84 -27.26 30.42 -13.81
N PRO A 85 -26.61 29.24 -13.85
CA PRO A 85 -25.17 29.13 -13.83
C PRO A 85 -24.54 29.94 -14.97
N SER A 86 -23.79 30.97 -14.59
CA SER A 86 -23.28 32.00 -15.49
C SER A 86 -21.80 31.78 -15.82
N GLY A 87 -21.52 30.81 -16.70
CA GLY A 87 -20.16 30.64 -17.24
C GLY A 87 -19.87 29.25 -17.79
N ASP A 88 -18.77 29.15 -18.56
CA ASP A 88 -18.19 27.87 -18.95
C ASP A 88 -17.44 27.26 -17.74
N ALA A 89 -17.80 26.04 -17.34
CA ALA A 89 -17.15 25.29 -16.27
C ALA A 89 -15.66 25.01 -16.55
N ARG A 90 -15.18 25.28 -17.77
CA ARG A 90 -13.79 25.11 -18.21
C ARG A 90 -12.95 26.39 -18.13
N SER A 91 -13.20 27.21 -17.11
CA SER A 91 -12.30 28.27 -16.68
C SER A 91 -10.86 27.73 -16.51
N ARG A 92 -9.88 28.37 -17.14
CA ARG A 92 -8.47 28.04 -16.89
C ARG A 92 -8.12 28.52 -15.49
N PHE A 93 -7.84 27.58 -14.59
CA PHE A 93 -7.33 27.89 -13.27
C PHE A 93 -6.00 28.66 -13.37
N ASP A 94 -5.83 29.65 -12.51
CA ASP A 94 -4.62 30.47 -12.45
C ASP A 94 -3.35 29.61 -12.24
N ILE A 95 -2.29 29.92 -12.98
CA ILE A 95 -0.98 29.22 -12.94
C ILE A 95 -0.34 29.30 -11.53
N ARG A 96 -0.82 30.17 -10.64
CA ARG A 96 -0.28 30.40 -9.30
C ARG A 96 -0.27 29.17 -8.38
N PHE A 97 -1.10 28.16 -8.66
CA PHE A 97 -1.07 26.90 -7.91
C PHE A 97 0.08 25.96 -8.33
N TYR A 98 0.59 26.11 -9.56
CA TYR A 98 1.62 25.25 -10.11
C TYR A 98 2.98 25.37 -9.38
N PRO A 99 3.51 26.58 -9.06
CA PRO A 99 4.76 26.73 -8.31
C PRO A 99 4.72 26.11 -6.92
N TYR A 100 3.60 26.19 -6.20
CA TYR A 100 3.45 25.57 -4.88
C TYR A 100 3.56 24.04 -4.98
N LEU A 101 2.83 23.44 -5.93
CA LEU A 101 2.86 22.00 -6.15
C LEU A 101 4.25 21.53 -6.58
N LEU A 102 4.88 22.24 -7.52
CA LEU A 102 6.20 21.90 -8.03
C LEU A 102 7.28 22.02 -6.94
N THR A 103 7.24 23.09 -6.14
CA THR A 103 8.19 23.28 -5.03
C THR A 103 7.98 22.24 -3.94
N ARG A 104 6.72 21.89 -3.62
CA ARG A 104 6.42 20.87 -2.61
C ARG A 104 6.85 19.48 -3.07
N LEU A 105 6.66 19.15 -4.34
CA LEU A 105 7.13 17.90 -4.92
C LEU A 105 8.66 17.82 -4.88
N ILE A 106 9.35 18.84 -5.39
CA ILE A 106 10.82 18.82 -5.47
C ILE A 106 11.49 18.79 -4.08
N CYS A 107 10.90 19.47 -3.08
CA CYS A 107 11.42 19.50 -1.71
C CYS A 107 11.02 18.24 -0.88
N LEU A 108 10.04 17.46 -1.33
CA LEU A 108 9.69 16.17 -0.71
C LEU A 108 10.49 15.01 -1.34
N ASP A 109 10.74 15.08 -2.65
CA ASP A 109 11.46 14.04 -3.39
C ASP A 109 12.99 14.22 -3.32
N LEU A 110 13.48 15.47 -3.26
CA LEU A 110 14.84 15.76 -2.82
C LEU A 110 14.76 16.13 -1.33
N GLY A 111 15.05 15.15 -0.47
CA GLY A 111 15.37 15.45 0.94
C GLY A 111 16.51 16.48 1.04
N PRO A 112 16.74 17.08 2.23
CA PRO A 112 17.88 17.98 2.42
C PRO A 112 19.21 17.33 2.05
#